data_AF-A0A2T1NPP7-F1
#
_entry.id   AF-A0A2T1NPP7-F1
#
_cell.length_a   1.000
_cell.length_b   1.000
_cell.length_c   1.000
_cell.angle_alpha   90.00
_cell.angle_beta   90.00
_cell.angle_gamma   90.00
#
_symmetry.space_group_name_H-M   'P 1'
#
loop_
_entity.id
_entity.type
_entity.pdbx_description
1 polymer ?
#
loop_
_entity_poly.entity_id
_entity_poly.type
_entity_poly.pdbx_seq_one_letter_code
_entity_poly.pdbx_strand_id
1 'polypeptide(L)'
;MVGLTAALTFVYIYYKASLYFKTYNILWSSISGIAAYLLVVWILSFLQLNTYVAITIPVIFALLYIRLFKQIKNVTISQKVKLNYRILFLRAICAALIILTITNAPKYFVSNWSGLFSAFPTTLFPLMLIIHFTYSKKYVHTIIKNVPIGMFSLIIYSLTVSIVYPKFGIYYGTLIGFFTATLYLLIYKNLISIYQKFRFQQEV
;
A
#
# COMPACT_ATOMS: atom_id res chain seq x y z
N MET A 1 -0.97 12.58 4.04
CA MET A 1 -1.64 12.02 2.84
C MET A 1 -0.69 11.86 1.66
N VAL A 2 0.14 12.85 1.33
CA VAL A 2 0.99 12.82 0.12
C VAL A 2 1.92 11.61 0.04
N GLY A 3 2.47 11.14 1.16
CA GLY A 3 3.31 9.94 1.18
C GLY A 3 2.65 8.66 0.64
N LEU A 4 1.31 8.60 0.52
CA LEU A 4 0.60 7.47 -0.10
C LEU A 4 1.03 7.27 -1.57
N THR A 5 1.48 8.34 -2.25
CA THR A 5 2.02 8.26 -3.60
C THR A 5 3.34 7.49 -3.61
N ALA A 6 4.23 7.77 -2.65
CA ALA A 6 5.49 7.04 -2.48
C ALA A 6 5.23 5.57 -2.16
N ALA A 7 4.21 5.27 -1.35
CA ALA A 7 3.80 3.90 -1.05
C ALA A 7 3.29 3.15 -2.31
N LEU A 8 2.52 3.81 -3.16
CA LEU A 8 2.09 3.23 -4.44
C LEU A 8 3.26 2.98 -5.39
N THR A 9 4.19 3.93 -5.48
CA THR A 9 5.40 3.79 -6.29
C THR A 9 6.28 2.65 -5.78
N PHE A 10 6.48 2.54 -4.46
CA PHE A 10 7.17 1.42 -3.82
C PHE A 10 6.62 0.08 -4.32
N VAL A 11 5.30 -0.08 -4.25
CA VAL A 11 4.61 -1.32 -4.59
C VAL A 11 4.77 -1.65 -6.08
N TYR A 12 4.66 -0.64 -6.94
CA TYR A 12 4.83 -0.83 -8.38
C TYR A 12 6.25 -1.18 -8.79
N ILE A 13 7.25 -0.50 -8.22
CA ILE A 13 8.66 -0.78 -8.51
C ILE A 13 9.04 -2.15 -7.97
N TYR A 14 8.58 -2.53 -6.78
CA TYR A 14 8.74 -3.88 -6.26
C TYR A 14 8.19 -4.93 -7.24
N TYR A 15 6.98 -4.71 -7.77
CA TYR A 15 6.38 -5.58 -8.78
C TYR A 15 7.27 -5.69 -10.03
N LYS A 16 7.69 -4.57 -10.62
CA LYS A 16 8.53 -4.57 -11.84
C LYS A 16 9.89 -5.22 -11.59
N ALA A 17 10.55 -4.89 -10.49
CA ALA A 17 11.82 -5.50 -10.10
C ALA A 17 11.69 -7.01 -9.92
N SER A 18 10.56 -7.48 -9.36
CA SER A 18 10.32 -8.92 -9.19
C SER A 18 10.06 -9.67 -10.51
N LEU A 19 9.72 -8.96 -11.58
CA LEU A 19 9.68 -9.52 -12.93
C LEU A 19 11.06 -9.52 -13.57
N TYR A 20 11.84 -8.46 -13.36
CA TYR A 20 13.15 -8.25 -13.95
C TYR A 20 14.23 -9.18 -13.36
N PHE A 21 14.39 -9.21 -12.04
CA PHE A 21 15.43 -9.99 -11.38
C PHE A 21 15.02 -11.47 -11.26
N LYS A 22 15.87 -12.37 -11.76
CA LYS A 22 15.67 -13.83 -11.62
C LYS A 22 16.34 -14.36 -10.35
N THR A 23 17.58 -13.95 -10.08
CA THR A 23 18.37 -14.34 -8.90
C THR A 23 18.23 -13.31 -7.78
N TYR A 24 18.18 -13.75 -6.52
CA TYR A 24 17.99 -12.88 -5.33
C TYR A 24 16.81 -11.90 -5.46
N ASN A 25 15.76 -12.32 -6.16
CA ASN A 25 14.64 -11.48 -6.57
C ASN A 25 14.02 -10.72 -5.38
N ILE A 26 13.86 -11.36 -4.23
CA ILE A 26 13.25 -10.77 -3.04
C ILE A 26 14.09 -9.57 -2.54
N LEU A 27 15.41 -9.74 -2.46
CA LEU A 27 16.32 -8.71 -1.99
C LEU A 27 16.36 -7.53 -2.96
N TRP A 28 16.54 -7.78 -4.26
CA TRP A 28 16.59 -6.73 -5.27
C TRP A 28 15.24 -6.00 -5.45
N SER A 29 14.12 -6.70 -5.35
CA SER A 29 12.79 -6.09 -5.36
C SER A 29 12.56 -5.19 -4.15
N SER A 30 13.07 -5.60 -2.99
CA SER A 30 12.99 -4.82 -1.76
C SER A 30 13.84 -3.56 -1.83
N ILE A 31 15.11 -3.68 -2.24
CA ILE A 31 16.02 -2.54 -2.38
C ILE A 31 15.48 -1.53 -3.39
N SER A 32 15.05 -1.99 -4.57
CA SER A 32 14.49 -1.10 -5.60
C SER A 32 13.19 -0.43 -5.15
N GLY A 33 12.30 -1.15 -4.46
CA GLY A 33 11.09 -0.58 -3.86
C GLY A 33 11.42 0.50 -2.84
N ILE A 34 12.30 0.23 -1.88
CA ILE A 34 12.73 1.18 -0.84
C ILE A 34 13.41 2.40 -1.48
N ALA A 35 14.30 2.19 -2.45
CA ALA A 35 14.97 3.28 -3.17
C ALA A 35 13.96 4.16 -3.90
N ALA A 36 12.98 3.57 -4.58
CA ALA A 36 11.93 4.33 -5.26
C ALA A 36 11.03 5.09 -4.28
N TYR A 37 10.71 4.51 -3.12
CA TYR A 37 9.99 5.20 -2.06
C TYR A 37 10.75 6.45 -1.59
N LEU A 38 12.03 6.26 -1.23
CA LEU A 38 12.88 7.34 -0.73
C LEU A 38 13.07 8.43 -1.78
N LEU A 39 13.26 8.05 -3.05
CA LEU A 39 13.36 8.97 -4.18
C LEU A 39 12.08 9.82 -4.32
N VAL A 40 10.90 9.19 -4.26
CA VAL A 40 9.63 9.92 -4.37
C VAL A 40 9.43 10.84 -3.17
N VAL A 41 9.72 10.36 -1.96
CA VAL A 41 9.68 11.19 -0.75
C VAL A 41 10.63 12.40 -0.88
N TRP A 42 11.86 12.18 -1.36
CA TRP A 42 12.83 13.23 -1.59
C TRP A 42 12.33 14.25 -2.62
N ILE A 43 11.79 13.82 -3.77
CA ILE A 43 11.17 14.73 -4.76
C ILE A 43 10.03 15.54 -4.15
N LEU A 44 9.14 14.87 -3.40
CA LEU A 44 8.00 15.53 -2.77
C LEU A 44 8.42 16.54 -1.70
N SER A 45 9.59 16.37 -1.08
CA SER A 45 10.09 17.27 -0.05
C SER A 45 10.41 18.68 -0.59
N PHE A 46 10.67 18.82 -1.89
CA PHE A 46 10.90 20.11 -2.53
C PHE A 46 9.61 20.85 -2.90
N LEU A 47 8.45 20.18 -2.83
CA LEU A 47 7.17 20.79 -3.19
C LEU A 47 6.57 21.52 -1.98
N GLN A 48 6.12 22.75 -2.20
CA GLN A 48 5.27 23.45 -1.23
C GLN A 48 3.87 22.82 -1.28
N LEU A 49 3.57 21.98 -0.30
CA LEU A 49 2.33 21.22 -0.26
C LEU A 49 1.18 22.08 0.28
N ASN A 50 0.36 22.61 -0.62
CA ASN A 50 -0.97 23.12 -0.26
C ASN A 50 -1.94 21.94 -0.03
N THR A 51 -2.96 22.12 0.81
CA THR A 51 -4.02 21.14 1.11
C THR A 51 -4.62 20.52 -0.16
N TYR A 52 -4.89 21.34 -1.19
CA TYR A 52 -5.42 20.85 -2.46
C TYR A 52 -4.45 19.87 -3.12
N VAL A 53 -3.19 20.30 -3.34
CA VAL A 53 -2.11 19.48 -3.90
C VAL A 53 -1.92 18.19 -3.10
N ALA A 54 -2.07 18.27 -1.78
CA ALA A 54 -1.89 17.13 -0.89
C ALA A 54 -2.94 16.01 -1.08
N ILE A 55 -4.11 16.35 -1.62
CA ILE A 55 -5.20 15.42 -1.93
C ILE A 55 -5.12 14.98 -3.39
N THR A 56 -4.89 15.90 -4.33
CA THR A 56 -4.94 15.59 -5.77
C THR A 56 -3.84 14.63 -6.19
N ILE A 57 -2.61 14.78 -5.67
CA ILE A 57 -1.49 13.91 -6.08
C ILE A 57 -1.76 12.44 -5.72
N PRO A 58 -2.11 12.07 -4.45
CA PRO A 58 -2.46 10.69 -4.11
C PRO A 58 -3.60 10.11 -4.94
N VAL A 59 -4.64 10.90 -5.22
CA VAL A 59 -5.79 10.45 -6.02
C VAL A 59 -5.39 10.15 -7.45
N ILE A 60 -4.64 11.05 -8.10
CA ILE A 60 -4.14 10.85 -9.47
C ILE A 60 -3.25 9.61 -9.53
N PHE A 61 -2.33 9.45 -8.58
CA PHE A 61 -1.46 8.28 -8.50
C PHE A 61 -2.27 7.00 -8.29
N ALA A 62 -3.25 7.01 -7.39
CA ALA A 62 -4.08 5.84 -7.15
C ALA A 62 -4.85 5.42 -8.42
N LEU A 63 -5.45 6.37 -9.16
CA LEU A 63 -6.10 6.10 -10.45
C LEU A 63 -5.11 5.56 -11.50
N LEU A 64 -3.93 6.16 -11.61
CA LEU A 64 -2.87 5.74 -12.53
C LEU A 64 -2.42 4.30 -12.22
N TYR A 65 -2.21 3.97 -10.95
CA TYR A 65 -1.78 2.64 -10.54
C TYR A 65 -2.88 1.58 -10.67
N ILE A 66 -4.16 1.92 -10.50
CA ILE A 66 -5.27 1.00 -10.87
C ILE A 66 -5.12 0.55 -12.33
N ARG A 67 -4.82 1.48 -13.24
CA ARG A 67 -4.63 1.16 -14.67
C ARG A 67 -3.38 0.32 -14.90
N LEU A 68 -2.24 0.70 -14.29
CA LEU A 68 -0.98 -0.03 -14.45
C LEU A 68 -1.06 -1.46 -13.91
N PHE A 69 -1.77 -1.68 -12.80
CA PHE A 69 -1.92 -3.01 -12.20
C PHE A 69 -3.00 -3.88 -12.85
N LYS A 70 -3.80 -3.35 -13.79
CA LYS A 70 -4.85 -4.11 -14.49
C LYS A 70 -4.32 -5.37 -15.18
N GLN A 71 -3.06 -5.35 -15.61
CA GLN A 71 -2.38 -6.46 -16.29
C GLN A 71 -2.01 -7.63 -15.36
N ILE A 72 -2.05 -7.42 -14.03
CA ILE A 72 -1.70 -8.46 -13.07
C ILE A 72 -2.84 -9.49 -12.98
N LYS A 73 -2.51 -10.78 -13.16
CA LYS A 73 -3.46 -11.87 -12.96
C LYS A 73 -3.70 -12.10 -11.46
N ASN A 74 -4.96 -12.26 -11.07
CA ASN A 74 -5.32 -12.68 -9.72
C ASN A 74 -5.09 -14.19 -9.62
N VAL A 75 -4.24 -14.62 -8.68
CA VAL A 75 -3.94 -16.02 -8.43
C VAL A 75 -4.34 -16.38 -7.02
N THR A 76 -5.17 -17.41 -6.87
CA THR A 76 -5.61 -17.90 -5.56
C THR A 76 -4.56 -18.81 -4.95
N ILE A 77 -4.31 -18.66 -3.64
CA ILE A 77 -3.41 -19.53 -2.88
C ILE A 77 -4.08 -20.89 -2.70
N SER A 78 -3.71 -21.86 -3.53
CA SER A 78 -4.28 -23.23 -3.45
C SER A 78 -3.50 -24.17 -2.54
N GLN A 79 -2.24 -23.85 -2.22
CA GLN A 79 -1.38 -24.70 -1.38
C GLN A 79 -1.16 -24.06 -0.02
N LYS A 80 -1.40 -24.81 1.06
CA LYS A 80 -1.03 -24.42 2.42
C LYS A 80 0.43 -24.77 2.66
N VAL A 81 1.25 -23.80 3.07
CA VAL A 81 2.64 -24.06 3.45
C VAL A 81 2.71 -24.51 4.91
N LYS A 82 3.41 -25.62 5.17
CA LYS A 82 3.74 -26.04 6.53
C LYS A 82 4.82 -25.09 7.07
N LEU A 83 4.40 -24.13 7.89
CA LEU A 83 5.32 -23.18 8.52
C LEU A 83 6.05 -23.86 9.68
N ASN A 84 7.38 -23.89 9.63
CA ASN A 84 8.21 -24.24 10.78
C ASN A 84 8.37 -23.01 11.67
N TYR A 85 8.18 -23.18 12.99
CA TYR A 85 8.31 -22.10 13.99
C TYR A 85 9.62 -21.32 13.89
N ARG A 86 10.75 -21.97 13.55
CA ARG A 86 12.05 -21.28 13.38
C ARG A 86 12.04 -20.32 12.20
N ILE A 87 11.43 -20.72 11.08
CA ILE A 87 11.33 -19.89 9.88
C ILE A 87 10.35 -18.73 10.12
N LEU A 88 9.27 -18.99 10.85
CA LEU A 88 8.31 -17.97 11.24
C LEU A 88 8.97 -16.90 12.12
N PHE A 89 9.74 -17.33 13.12
CA PHE A 89 10.44 -16.43 14.04
C PHE A 89 11.48 -15.56 13.33
N LEU A 90 12.31 -16.15 12.46
CA LEU A 90 13.29 -15.41 11.67
C LEU A 90 12.61 -14.35 10.76
N ARG A 91 11.51 -14.72 10.10
CA ARG A 91 10.74 -13.76 9.28
C ARG A 91 10.14 -12.64 10.12
N ALA A 92 9.64 -12.94 11.32
CA ALA A 92 9.08 -11.95 12.24
C ALA A 92 10.17 -10.97 12.71
N ILE A 93 11.36 -11.46 13.06
CA ILE A 93 12.49 -10.59 13.44
C ILE A 93 12.93 -9.72 12.28
N CYS A 94 13.13 -10.28 11.08
CA CYS A 94 13.52 -9.48 9.91
C CYS A 94 12.48 -8.41 9.59
N ALA A 95 11.19 -8.76 9.62
CA ALA A 95 10.09 -7.81 9.46
C ALA A 95 10.14 -6.72 10.53
N ALA A 96 10.29 -7.09 11.81
CA ALA A 96 10.35 -6.14 12.92
C ALA A 96 11.54 -5.19 12.79
N LEU A 97 12.72 -5.69 12.45
CA LEU A 97 13.92 -4.87 12.21
C LEU A 97 13.68 -3.86 11.09
N ILE A 98 13.14 -4.31 9.95
CA ILE A 98 12.81 -3.43 8.82
C ILE A 98 11.81 -2.33 9.25
N ILE A 99 10.73 -2.70 9.94
CA ILE A 99 9.73 -1.75 10.41
C ILE A 99 10.37 -0.74 11.39
N LEU A 100 11.14 -1.22 12.36
CA LEU A 100 11.79 -0.38 13.37
C LEU A 100 12.79 0.58 12.73
N THR A 101 13.62 0.12 11.80
CA THR A 101 14.56 0.98 11.07
C THR A 101 13.81 2.09 10.34
N ILE A 102 12.76 1.74 9.60
CA ILE A 102 12.08 2.71 8.75
C ILE A 102 11.15 3.63 9.53
N THR A 103 10.58 3.16 10.64
CA THR A 103 9.75 3.98 11.54
C THR A 103 10.59 4.94 12.39
N ASN A 104 11.84 4.59 12.70
CA ASN A 104 12.77 5.49 13.39
C ASN A 104 13.50 6.44 12.44
N ALA A 105 13.62 6.11 11.15
CA ALA A 105 14.28 6.95 10.15
C ALA A 105 13.83 8.44 10.19
N PRO A 106 12.53 8.79 10.32
CA PRO A 106 12.06 10.18 10.32
C PRO A 106 12.65 11.04 11.42
N LYS A 107 13.09 10.45 12.54
CA LYS A 107 13.70 11.18 13.66
C LYS A 107 15.02 11.86 13.28
N TYR A 108 15.66 11.36 12.22
CA TYR A 108 16.91 11.91 11.71
C TYR A 108 16.71 12.94 10.59
N PHE A 109 15.45 13.18 10.17
CA PHE A 109 15.10 14.16 9.15
C PHE A 109 14.37 15.35 9.77
N VAL A 110 14.46 16.52 9.13
CA VAL A 110 13.81 17.77 9.57
C VAL A 110 12.29 17.58 9.68
N SER A 111 11.64 18.27 10.62
CA SER A 111 10.22 18.14 11.03
C SER A 111 9.19 17.86 9.90
N ASN A 112 9.39 18.44 8.70
CA ASN A 112 8.49 18.25 7.55
C ASN A 112 8.48 16.83 6.92
N TRP A 113 9.42 15.95 7.27
CA TRP A 113 9.52 14.61 6.65
C TRP A 113 8.65 13.56 7.34
N SER A 114 8.22 13.81 8.58
CA SER A 114 7.38 12.89 9.36
C SER A 114 6.09 12.50 8.62
N GLY A 115 5.40 13.47 8.01
CA GLY A 115 4.19 13.22 7.24
C GLY A 115 4.43 12.46 5.92
N LEU A 116 5.59 12.61 5.29
CA LEU A 116 5.95 11.86 4.09
C LEU A 116 6.29 10.41 4.44
N PHE A 117 7.06 10.19 5.51
CA PHE A 117 7.40 8.85 5.99
C PHE A 117 6.24 8.12 6.67
N SER A 118 5.21 8.83 7.13
CA SER A 118 4.03 8.21 7.76
C SER A 118 3.32 7.19 6.88
N ALA A 119 3.48 7.30 5.55
CA ALA A 119 2.87 6.43 4.57
C ALA A 119 3.79 5.28 4.13
N PHE A 120 4.97 5.10 4.75
CA PHE A 120 5.79 3.95 4.45
C PHE A 120 4.97 2.67 4.65
N PRO A 121 5.04 1.67 3.74
CA PRO A 121 4.25 0.43 3.83
C PRO A 121 4.72 -0.48 4.98
N THR A 122 4.64 -0.02 6.23
CA THR A 122 5.07 -0.73 7.45
C THR A 122 4.34 -2.04 7.65
N THR A 123 3.08 -2.15 7.23
CA THR A 123 2.30 -3.39 7.27
C THR A 123 2.44 -4.19 5.98
N LEU A 124 2.31 -3.51 4.85
CA LEU A 124 2.26 -4.13 3.52
C LEU A 124 3.61 -4.72 3.10
N PHE A 125 4.74 -4.05 3.37
CA PHE A 125 6.04 -4.54 2.94
C PHE A 125 6.45 -5.84 3.66
N PRO A 126 6.37 -5.94 4.99
CA PRO A 126 6.56 -7.21 5.68
C PRO A 126 5.63 -8.32 5.19
N LEU A 127 4.35 -8.01 4.95
CA LEU A 127 3.41 -8.97 4.38
C LEU A 127 3.88 -9.45 3.00
N MET A 128 4.28 -8.53 2.12
CA MET A 128 4.81 -8.86 0.79
C MET A 128 6.04 -9.75 0.90
N LEU A 129 6.99 -9.44 1.80
CA LEU A 129 8.16 -10.28 2.06
C LEU A 129 7.77 -11.68 2.50
N ILE A 130 6.91 -11.79 3.52
CA ILE A 130 6.44 -13.08 4.03
C ILE A 130 5.82 -13.89 2.90
N ILE A 131 4.94 -13.29 2.09
CA ILE A 131 4.29 -13.99 0.97
C ILE A 131 5.29 -14.37 -0.13
N HIS A 132 6.25 -13.50 -0.45
CA HIS A 132 7.27 -13.77 -1.46
C HIS A 132 8.18 -14.92 -1.04
N PHE A 133 8.59 -14.94 0.23
CA PHE A 133 9.42 -16.01 0.80
C PHE A 133 8.65 -17.32 1.00
N THR A 134 7.35 -17.27 1.32
CA THR A 134 6.55 -18.46 1.64
C THR A 134 6.05 -19.16 0.41
N TYR A 135 5.58 -18.38 -0.56
CA TYR A 135 4.90 -18.91 -1.72
C TYR A 135 5.70 -18.61 -2.98
N SER A 136 5.31 -17.56 -3.72
CA SER A 136 5.98 -17.14 -4.94
C SER A 136 5.60 -15.70 -5.26
N LYS A 137 6.34 -15.07 -6.17
CA LYS A 137 6.05 -13.72 -6.64
C LYS A 137 4.61 -13.54 -7.17
N LYS A 138 3.99 -14.59 -7.75
CA LYS A 138 2.61 -14.52 -8.28
C LYS A 138 1.58 -14.14 -7.21
N TYR A 139 1.76 -14.63 -5.98
CA TYR A 139 0.84 -14.32 -4.87
C TYR A 139 1.06 -12.91 -4.34
N VAL A 140 2.31 -12.47 -4.28
CA VAL A 140 2.64 -11.08 -3.97
C VAL A 140 2.00 -10.15 -5.01
N HIS A 141 2.09 -10.47 -6.29
CA HIS A 141 1.51 -9.66 -7.36
C HIS A 141 -0.02 -9.51 -7.20
N THR A 142 -0.70 -10.58 -6.75
CA THR A 142 -2.14 -10.52 -6.47
C THR A 142 -2.45 -9.55 -5.32
N ILE A 143 -1.64 -9.52 -4.27
CA ILE A 143 -1.77 -8.53 -3.19
C ILE A 143 -1.54 -7.12 -3.75
N ILE A 144 -0.43 -6.93 -4.46
CA ILE A 144 -0.02 -5.65 -5.09
C ILE A 144 -1.15 -5.07 -5.95
N LYS A 145 -1.81 -5.89 -6.76
CA LYS A 145 -2.90 -5.46 -7.64
C LYS A 145 -4.05 -4.77 -6.88
N ASN A 146 -4.32 -5.21 -5.65
CA ASN A 146 -5.43 -4.71 -4.85
C ASN A 146 -5.05 -3.51 -3.96
N VAL A 147 -3.76 -3.15 -3.89
CA VAL A 147 -3.28 -2.04 -3.05
C VAL A 147 -3.92 -0.69 -3.41
N PRO A 148 -4.04 -0.26 -4.68
CA PRO A 148 -4.63 1.04 -4.98
C PRO A 148 -6.06 1.20 -4.48
N ILE A 149 -6.85 0.14 -4.51
CA ILE A 149 -8.23 0.13 -4.01
C ILE A 149 -8.24 0.42 -2.51
N GLY A 150 -7.36 -0.23 -1.75
CA GLY A 150 -7.16 0.04 -0.33
C GLY A 150 -6.62 1.46 -0.07
N MET A 151 -5.77 1.99 -0.95
CA MET A 151 -5.26 3.36 -0.83
C MET A 151 -6.37 4.41 -0.91
N PHE A 152 -7.39 4.21 -1.74
CA PHE A 152 -8.57 5.10 -1.74
C PHE A 152 -9.30 5.11 -0.40
N SER A 153 -9.40 3.95 0.27
CA SER A 153 -9.96 3.86 1.61
C SER A 153 -9.15 4.69 2.62
N LEU A 154 -7.82 4.68 2.51
CA LEU A 154 -6.93 5.48 3.36
C LEU A 154 -7.02 6.98 3.04
N ILE A 155 -7.20 7.35 1.77
CA ILE A 155 -7.43 8.74 1.37
C ILE A 155 -8.76 9.24 1.98
N ILE A 156 -9.83 8.47 1.86
CA ILE A 156 -11.15 8.83 2.42
C ILE A 156 -11.08 8.93 3.94
N TYR A 157 -10.45 7.96 4.62
CA TYR A 157 -10.21 7.99 6.06
C TYR A 157 -9.48 9.28 6.45
N SER A 158 -8.32 9.54 5.82
CA SER A 158 -7.46 10.66 6.20
C SER A 158 -8.09 12.02 5.89
N LEU A 159 -8.96 12.12 4.87
CA LEU A 159 -9.74 13.33 4.59
C LEU A 159 -10.83 13.53 5.64
N THR A 160 -11.52 12.45 6.01
CA THR A 160 -12.58 12.48 7.02
C THR A 160 -12.03 12.96 8.35
N VAL A 161 -10.95 12.35 8.85
CA VAL A 161 -10.34 12.75 10.13
C VAL A 161 -9.82 14.19 10.10
N SER A 162 -9.29 14.67 8.95
CA SER A 162 -8.84 16.06 8.82
C SER A 162 -9.97 17.08 9.02
N ILE A 163 -11.22 16.71 8.74
CA ILE A 163 -12.40 17.59 8.87
C ILE A 163 -13.09 17.38 10.24
N VAL A 164 -13.15 16.14 10.70
CA VAL A 164 -13.95 15.75 11.88
C VAL A 164 -13.16 15.92 13.17
N TYR A 165 -11.83 15.72 13.18
CA TYR A 165 -11.01 15.87 14.40
C TYR A 165 -11.13 17.27 15.02
N PRO A 166 -11.03 18.38 14.25
CA PRO A 166 -11.18 19.72 14.83
C PRO A 166 -12.57 20.02 15.40
N LYS A 167 -13.61 19.30 14.94
CA LYS A 167 -15.01 19.58 15.28
C LYS A 167 -15.56 18.69 16.40
N PHE A 168 -15.20 17.41 16.40
CA PHE A 168 -15.79 16.39 17.26
C PHE A 168 -14.76 15.66 18.13
N GLY A 169 -13.48 16.06 18.06
CA GLY A 169 -12.39 15.43 18.77
C GLY A 169 -11.95 14.10 18.16
N ILE A 170 -10.91 13.50 18.77
CA ILE A 170 -10.19 12.36 18.21
C ILE A 170 -11.04 11.08 18.24
N TYR A 171 -11.77 10.82 19.32
CA TYR A 171 -12.56 9.58 19.49
C TYR A 171 -13.66 9.45 18.44
N TYR A 172 -14.57 10.43 18.36
CA TYR A 172 -15.65 10.45 17.38
C TYR A 172 -15.11 10.59 15.95
N GLY A 173 -14.05 11.38 15.76
CA GLY A 173 -13.38 11.50 14.48
C GLY A 173 -12.85 10.18 13.95
N THR A 174 -12.25 9.35 14.81
CA THR A 174 -11.72 8.04 14.45
C THR A 174 -12.85 7.08 14.07
N LEU A 175 -13.93 7.05 14.85
CA LEU A 175 -15.13 6.23 14.56
C LEU A 175 -15.74 6.59 13.20
N ILE A 176 -15.96 7.89 12.96
CA ILE A 176 -16.53 8.37 11.70
C ILE A 176 -15.58 8.09 10.54
N GLY A 177 -14.27 8.28 10.72
CA GLY A 177 -13.26 7.96 9.70
C GLY A 177 -13.26 6.48 9.32
N PHE A 178 -13.30 5.56 10.29
CA PHE A 178 -13.40 4.13 10.00
C PHE A 178 -14.73 3.78 9.32
N PHE A 179 -15.84 4.39 9.76
CA PHE A 179 -17.14 4.17 9.16
C PHE A 179 -17.17 4.59 7.68
N THR A 180 -16.68 5.78 7.33
CA THR A 180 -16.66 6.27 5.94
C THR A 180 -15.73 5.44 5.05
N ALA A 181 -14.56 5.07 5.56
CA ALA A 181 -13.62 4.18 4.87
C ALA A 181 -14.22 2.79 4.60
N THR A 182 -14.90 2.22 5.59
CA THR A 182 -15.58 0.93 5.46
C THR A 182 -16.73 1.00 4.46
N LEU A 183 -17.53 2.07 4.52
CA LEU A 183 -18.64 2.30 3.61
C LEU A 183 -18.16 2.36 2.16
N TYR A 184 -17.05 3.06 1.89
CA TYR A 184 -16.41 3.06 0.57
C TYR A 184 -16.07 1.65 0.09
N LEU A 185 -15.42 0.81 0.92
CA LEU A 185 -15.06 -0.55 0.54
C LEU A 185 -16.28 -1.42 0.25
N LEU A 186 -17.36 -1.27 1.03
CA LEU A 186 -18.63 -1.97 0.81
C LEU A 186 -19.28 -1.57 -0.52
N ILE A 187 -19.37 -0.26 -0.78
CA ILE A 187 -19.90 0.26 -2.05
C ILE A 187 -19.08 -0.26 -3.23
N TYR A 188 -17.75 -0.17 -3.15
CA TYR A 188 -16.86 -0.65 -4.19
C TYR A 188 -17.04 -2.15 -4.47
N LYS A 189 -17.10 -2.97 -3.40
CA LYS A 189 -17.33 -4.42 -3.52
C LYS A 189 -18.67 -4.72 -4.19
N ASN A 190 -19.74 -4.04 -3.78
CA ASN A 190 -21.07 -4.24 -4.35
C ASN A 190 -21.12 -3.84 -5.83
N LEU A 191 -20.56 -2.68 -6.20
CA LEU A 191 -20.49 -2.22 -7.60
C LEU A 191 -19.76 -3.21 -8.51
N ILE A 192 -18.65 -3.78 -8.04
CA ILE A 192 -17.91 -4.79 -8.81
C ILE A 192 -18.67 -6.10 -8.91
N SER A 193 -19.30 -6.55 -7.83
CA SER A 193 -20.13 -7.76 -7.86
C SER A 193 -21.27 -7.63 -8.86
N ILE A 194 -21.91 -6.47 -8.89
CA ILE A 194 -22.96 -6.13 -9.85
C ILE A 194 -22.41 -6.13 -11.28
N TYR A 195 -21.30 -5.43 -11.54
CA TYR A 195 -20.67 -5.37 -12.86
C TYR A 195 -20.24 -6.75 -13.39
N GLN A 196 -19.68 -7.60 -12.51
CA GLN A 196 -19.32 -8.98 -12.87
C GLN A 196 -20.56 -9.80 -13.21
N LYS A 197 -21.62 -9.71 -12.40
CA LYS A 197 -22.89 -10.41 -12.64
C LYS A 197 -23.52 -10.05 -13.98
N PHE A 198 -23.50 -8.77 -14.35
CA PHE A 198 -23.98 -8.30 -15.66
C PHE A 198 -23.11 -8.80 -16.83
N ARG A 199 -21.79 -8.86 -16.67
CA ARG A 199 -20.89 -9.38 -17.71
C ARG A 199 -21.08 -10.88 -17.95
N PHE A 200 -21.26 -11.68 -16.90
CA PHE A 200 -21.53 -13.12 -17.03
C PHE A 200 -22.89 -13.42 -17.68
N GLN A 201 -23.87 -12.51 -17.59
CA GLN A 201 -25.16 -12.65 -18.28
C GLN A 201 -25.12 -12.28 -19.78
N GLN A 202 -24.06 -11.62 -20.25
CA GLN A 202 -23.88 -11.27 -21.67
C GLN A 202 -23.00 -12.27 -22.44
N GLU A 203 -22.29 -13.16 -21.73
CA GLU A 203 -21.42 -14.19 -22.31
C GLU A 203 -22.11 -15.59 -22.37
N VAL A 204 -23.41 -15.67 -22.00
CA VAL A 204 -24.28 -16.86 -22.10
C VAL A 204 -25.43 -16.55 -23.05
#